data_AF-A0AAV3HPS3-F1
#
_entry.id   AF-A0AAV3HPS3-F1
#
_cell.length_a   1.000
_cell.length_b   1.000
_cell.length_c   1.000
_cell.angle_alpha   90.00
_cell.angle_beta   90.00
_cell.angle_gamma   90.00
#
_symmetry.space_group_name_H-M   'P 1'
#
loop_
_entity.id
_entity.type
_entity.pdbx_description
1 polymer ?
#
loop_
_entity_poly.entity_id
_entity_poly.type
_entity_poly.pdbx_seq_one_letter_code
_entity_poly.pdbx_strand_id
1 'polypeptide(L)'
;MHKVLFSLFAFGALLLTPPVYSAFYINGDVKVDGITWDNVTYGKGDTMVPSKWGVPPALRSVNSWSAGSLPAAAANSITLRGGMNGETTIPIPISITGVQYNTTGIDFVEDTNSLGGGCLTDEVTPPIVSVTGIGCISSTKLSVAVPTSPFILFRPMFNINETDVVAALKGKAEGVYSASVPITVRYYYENTSGISTFRNISDVVIFSFNYEPVEIADVVILEGNGVMEPNYDVTDRTVSAQTVYRLEAQGYFNNGIVLNMLDRDYNLVSSSSNSITIPYSVMCDKCSTSELVTEGRLIKQESYIGEGSGIQTNLPFNLTFKYDVEGTPLVSGSYTDSVTIIVSPRI
;
A
#
# COMPACT_ATOMS: atom_id res chain seq x y z
N MET A 1 -46.39 -33.16 10.03
CA MET A 1 -46.71 -31.71 9.90
C MET A 1 -45.71 -30.77 10.58
N HIS A 2 -45.00 -31.16 11.65
CA HIS A 2 -44.05 -30.25 12.33
C HIS A 2 -42.73 -29.94 11.57
N LYS A 3 -42.26 -30.83 10.68
CA LYS A 3 -41.02 -30.59 9.90
C LYS A 3 -41.19 -29.58 8.75
N VAL A 4 -42.41 -29.40 8.23
CA VAL A 4 -42.71 -28.44 7.15
C VAL A 4 -42.91 -27.03 7.70
N LEU A 5 -43.35 -26.89 8.96
CA LEU A 5 -43.48 -25.59 9.61
C LEU A 5 -42.12 -24.95 9.94
N PHE A 6 -41.12 -25.76 10.30
CA PHE A 6 -39.77 -25.27 10.61
C PHE A 6 -38.99 -24.83 9.36
N SER A 7 -39.24 -25.42 8.19
CA SER A 7 -38.62 -24.97 6.93
C SER A 7 -39.20 -23.66 6.41
N LEU A 8 -40.47 -23.36 6.71
CA LEU A 8 -41.10 -22.07 6.35
C LEU A 8 -40.61 -20.90 7.23
N PHE A 9 -40.27 -21.15 8.50
CA PHE A 9 -39.66 -20.12 9.36
C PHE A 9 -38.20 -19.81 8.99
N ALA A 10 -37.43 -20.80 8.52
CA ALA A 10 -36.05 -20.58 8.07
C ALA A 10 -35.97 -19.81 6.74
N PHE A 11 -36.96 -19.94 5.85
CA PHE A 11 -36.99 -19.23 4.57
C PHE A 11 -37.50 -17.78 4.69
N GLY A 12 -38.34 -17.48 5.69
CA GLY A 12 -38.80 -16.11 5.97
C GLY A 12 -37.72 -15.20 6.57
N ALA A 13 -36.71 -15.77 7.25
CA ALA A 13 -35.65 -15.01 7.90
C ALA A 13 -34.54 -14.52 6.95
N LEU A 14 -34.38 -15.13 5.76
CA LEU A 14 -33.38 -14.70 4.77
C LEU A 14 -33.85 -13.55 3.87
N LEU A 15 -35.13 -13.19 3.89
CA LEU A 15 -35.71 -12.09 3.10
C LEU A 15 -35.78 -10.75 3.87
N LEU A 16 -35.24 -10.71 5.08
CA LEU A 16 -35.14 -9.51 5.92
C LEU A 16 -33.70 -9.03 6.05
N THR A 17 -32.86 -9.24 5.03
CA THR A 17 -31.60 -8.48 4.96
C THR A 17 -31.96 -7.01 4.74
N PRO A 18 -31.63 -6.11 5.68
CA PRO A 18 -31.80 -4.69 5.43
C PRO A 18 -31.03 -4.32 4.15
N PRO A 19 -31.51 -3.36 3.35
CA PRO A 19 -30.75 -2.88 2.21
C PRO A 19 -29.36 -2.50 2.73
N VAL A 20 -28.34 -3.18 2.19
CA VAL A 20 -26.94 -2.88 2.50
C VAL A 20 -26.72 -1.44 2.03
N TYR A 21 -26.66 -0.51 2.99
CA TYR A 21 -26.36 0.88 2.69
C TYR A 21 -24.96 0.94 2.08
N SER A 22 -24.85 1.61 0.94
CA SER A 22 -23.62 1.70 0.17
C SER A 22 -22.65 2.66 0.85
N ALA A 23 -21.62 2.14 1.52
CA ALA A 23 -20.49 2.95 1.98
C ALA A 23 -19.59 3.39 0.81
N PHE A 24 -18.87 4.49 0.99
CA PHE A 24 -17.78 4.88 0.11
C PHE A 24 -16.49 4.19 0.56
N TYR A 25 -15.99 3.25 -0.24
CA TYR A 25 -14.71 2.60 0.04
C TYR A 25 -13.59 3.36 -0.67
N ILE A 26 -12.54 3.68 0.08
CA ILE A 26 -11.29 4.25 -0.40
C ILE A 26 -10.22 3.21 -0.11
N ASN A 27 -9.69 2.60 -1.17
CA ASN A 27 -8.75 1.50 -1.09
C ASN A 27 -7.40 1.93 -1.67
N GLY A 28 -6.33 1.50 -1.02
CA GLY A 28 -4.98 1.64 -1.56
C GLY A 28 -4.00 0.63 -0.98
N ASP A 29 -3.04 0.24 -1.81
CA ASP A 29 -1.88 -0.55 -1.41
C ASP A 29 -0.79 0.38 -0.86
N VAL A 30 -0.29 0.07 0.32
CA VAL A 30 0.72 0.86 1.02
C VAL A 30 2.03 0.08 1.06
N LYS A 31 3.06 0.69 0.48
CA LYS A 31 4.45 0.24 0.52
C LYS A 31 5.29 1.30 1.23
N VAL A 32 6.60 1.09 1.33
CA VAL A 32 7.49 2.01 2.05
C VAL A 32 7.70 3.32 1.30
N ASP A 33 7.56 3.30 -0.03
CA ASP A 33 7.76 4.45 -0.92
C ASP A 33 6.50 5.28 -1.18
N GLY A 34 5.30 4.77 -0.86
CA GLY A 34 4.07 5.51 -1.05
C GLY A 34 2.79 4.67 -1.01
N ILE A 35 1.72 5.25 -1.54
CA ILE A 35 0.41 4.60 -1.69
C ILE A 35 0.07 4.49 -3.17
N THR A 36 -0.37 3.31 -3.58
CA THR A 36 -1.04 3.13 -4.87
C THR A 36 -2.54 3.04 -4.61
N TRP A 37 -3.31 4.03 -5.08
CA TRP A 37 -4.76 4.05 -4.90
C TRP A 37 -5.47 3.16 -5.92
N ASP A 38 -6.36 2.29 -5.46
CA ASP A 38 -7.16 1.42 -6.33
C ASP A 38 -8.35 2.16 -6.97
N ASN A 39 -8.93 3.08 -6.20
CA ASN A 39 -10.24 3.62 -6.50
C ASN A 39 -10.39 5.11 -6.15
N VAL A 40 -9.30 5.88 -6.25
CA VAL A 40 -9.30 7.33 -6.06
C VAL A 40 -9.01 8.01 -7.39
N THR A 41 -9.70 9.13 -7.64
CA THR A 41 -9.37 10.05 -8.73
C THR A 41 -9.12 11.43 -8.15
N TYR A 42 -8.27 12.21 -8.81
CA TYR A 42 -8.01 13.59 -8.43
C TYR A 42 -9.03 14.49 -9.14
N GLY A 43 -9.77 15.24 -8.33
CA GLY A 43 -10.58 16.36 -8.75
C GLY A 43 -9.73 17.61 -8.99
N LYS A 44 -10.41 18.74 -9.19
CA LYS A 44 -9.76 20.03 -9.38
C LYS A 44 -9.10 20.51 -8.08
N GLY A 45 -7.88 21.05 -8.17
CA GLY A 45 -7.13 21.56 -7.02
C GLY A 45 -6.67 20.46 -6.05
N ASP A 46 -6.21 19.32 -6.59
CA ASP A 46 -5.65 18.16 -5.88
C ASP A 46 -6.59 17.49 -4.86
N THR A 47 -7.89 17.79 -4.93
CA THR A 47 -8.87 17.16 -4.04
C THR A 47 -9.14 15.73 -4.47
N MET A 48 -9.09 14.78 -3.55
CA MET A 48 -9.36 13.38 -3.84
C MET A 48 -10.86 13.07 -3.82
N VAL A 49 -11.31 12.21 -4.74
CA VAL A 49 -12.69 11.71 -4.78
C VAL A 49 -12.71 10.21 -5.07
N PRO A 50 -13.63 9.44 -4.46
CA PRO A 50 -13.81 8.04 -4.82
C PRO A 50 -14.20 7.90 -6.29
N SER A 51 -13.59 6.95 -7.00
CA SER A 51 -13.92 6.64 -8.39
C SER A 51 -15.36 6.14 -8.52
N LYS A 52 -15.84 5.42 -7.49
CA LYS A 52 -17.21 4.95 -7.41
C LYS A 52 -18.14 6.03 -6.90
N TRP A 53 -19.24 6.20 -7.62
CA TRP A 53 -20.35 7.04 -7.22
C TRP A 53 -21.29 6.32 -6.23
N GLY A 54 -21.80 7.05 -5.25
CA GLY A 54 -22.81 6.58 -4.31
C GLY A 54 -24.21 6.81 -4.85
N VAL A 55 -25.09 5.84 -4.63
CA VAL A 55 -26.52 5.95 -4.97
C VAL A 55 -27.25 6.49 -3.75
N PRO A 56 -27.86 7.68 -3.84
CA PRO A 56 -28.58 8.26 -2.71
C PRO A 56 -29.83 7.44 -2.37
N PRO A 57 -30.26 7.45 -1.09
CA PRO A 57 -31.53 6.86 -0.70
C PRO A 57 -32.67 7.58 -1.44
N ALA A 58 -33.75 6.85 -1.75
CA ALA A 58 -34.91 7.29 -2.55
C ALA A 58 -35.15 8.81 -2.46
N LEU A 59 -34.74 9.54 -3.50
CA LEU A 59 -34.87 10.99 -3.58
C LEU A 59 -36.32 11.37 -3.91
N ARG A 60 -36.73 12.56 -3.47
CA ARG A 60 -38.07 13.08 -3.81
C ARG A 60 -38.01 13.76 -5.17
N SER A 61 -39.12 13.74 -5.90
CA SER A 61 -39.30 14.63 -7.04
C SER A 61 -39.44 16.08 -6.56
N VAL A 62 -38.72 16.99 -7.20
CA VAL A 62 -38.61 18.40 -6.80
C VAL A 62 -38.80 19.31 -8.00
N ASN A 63 -39.27 20.54 -7.77
CA ASN A 63 -39.37 21.57 -8.81
C ASN A 63 -38.02 22.23 -9.08
N SER A 64 -37.21 22.39 -8.03
CA SER A 64 -35.86 22.92 -8.10
C SER A 64 -35.03 22.47 -6.89
N TRP A 65 -33.72 22.55 -7.00
CA TRP A 65 -32.80 22.23 -5.91
C TRP A 65 -31.50 23.03 -5.99
N SER A 66 -30.77 23.07 -4.87
CA SER A 66 -29.43 23.63 -4.78
C SER A 66 -28.53 22.66 -4.03
N ALA A 67 -27.31 22.49 -4.55
CA ALA A 67 -26.30 21.71 -3.89
C ALA A 67 -25.95 22.35 -2.55
N GLY A 68 -25.82 21.52 -1.52
CA GLY A 68 -25.21 21.91 -0.26
C GLY A 68 -24.06 20.97 0.07
N SER A 69 -23.23 21.36 1.02
CA SER A 69 -22.08 20.57 1.44
C SER A 69 -22.38 19.76 2.72
N LEU A 70 -21.37 19.53 3.53
CA LEU A 70 -21.49 18.92 4.85
C LEU A 70 -22.10 19.95 5.82
N PRO A 71 -23.21 19.66 6.53
CA PRO A 71 -23.82 20.62 7.45
C PRO A 71 -23.01 20.81 8.74
N ALA A 72 -22.04 19.93 9.02
CA ALA A 72 -21.09 20.00 10.11
C ALA A 72 -19.76 19.35 9.66
N ALA A 73 -18.66 19.71 10.32
CA ALA A 73 -17.36 19.09 10.03
C ALA A 73 -17.37 17.59 10.34
N ALA A 74 -16.81 16.78 9.44
CA ALA A 74 -16.53 15.38 9.68
C ALA A 74 -15.29 15.21 10.60
N ALA A 75 -14.96 13.97 10.96
CA ALA A 75 -13.71 13.69 11.68
C ALA A 75 -12.50 14.22 10.89
N ASN A 76 -11.57 14.86 11.60
CA ASN A 76 -10.35 15.44 11.03
C ASN A 76 -9.13 14.51 11.15
N SER A 77 -9.32 13.33 11.71
CA SER A 77 -8.30 12.29 11.80
C SER A 77 -8.95 10.91 11.85
N ILE A 78 -8.19 9.90 11.43
CA ILE A 78 -8.57 8.49 11.53
C ILE A 78 -7.47 7.69 12.23
N THR A 79 -7.88 6.70 13.02
CA THR A 79 -6.97 5.67 13.52
C THR A 79 -7.31 4.38 12.80
N LEU A 80 -6.36 3.84 12.03
CA LEU A 80 -6.58 2.58 11.35
C LEU A 80 -6.46 1.43 12.34
N ARG A 81 -7.27 0.41 12.13
CA ARG A 81 -7.21 -0.85 12.88
C ARG A 81 -7.11 -2.02 11.92
N GLY A 82 -6.19 -2.96 12.19
CA GLY A 82 -5.91 -4.03 11.25
C GLY A 82 -4.74 -4.93 11.63
N GLY A 83 -4.21 -5.62 10.62
CA GLY A 83 -3.05 -6.51 10.73
C GLY A 83 -3.22 -7.66 11.72
N MET A 84 -2.10 -8.23 12.13
CA MET A 84 -2.08 -9.33 13.10
C MET A 84 -2.49 -8.83 14.49
N ASN A 85 -3.44 -9.51 15.14
CA ASN A 85 -3.96 -9.16 16.48
C ASN A 85 -4.72 -7.82 16.58
N GLY A 86 -5.11 -7.20 15.46
CA GLY A 86 -5.96 -6.01 15.46
C GLY A 86 -5.28 -4.74 15.98
N GLU A 87 -4.02 -4.56 15.58
CA GLU A 87 -3.20 -3.39 15.87
C GLU A 87 -3.87 -2.08 15.47
N THR A 88 -3.47 -1.00 16.15
CA THR A 88 -3.92 0.35 15.84
C THR A 88 -2.74 1.25 15.47
N THR A 89 -2.97 2.16 14.53
CA THR A 89 -1.98 3.18 14.13
C THR A 89 -2.01 4.40 15.02
N ILE A 90 -1.05 5.32 14.85
CA ILE A 90 -1.22 6.70 15.29
C ILE A 90 -2.34 7.39 14.47
N PRO A 91 -2.96 8.47 14.98
CA PRO A 91 -3.96 9.23 14.22
C PRO A 91 -3.37 9.82 12.94
N ILE A 92 -4.04 9.58 11.81
CA ILE A 92 -3.70 10.12 10.49
C ILE A 92 -4.62 11.31 10.21
N PRO A 93 -4.10 12.51 9.94
CA PRO A 93 -4.92 13.66 9.55
C PRO A 93 -5.70 13.39 8.26
N ILE A 94 -6.99 13.71 8.27
CA ILE A 94 -7.85 13.66 7.09
C ILE A 94 -8.76 14.89 7.05
N SER A 95 -9.31 15.19 5.88
CA SER A 95 -10.42 16.15 5.77
C SER A 95 -11.43 15.67 4.75
N ILE A 96 -12.71 15.71 5.10
CA ILE A 96 -13.80 15.63 4.12
C ILE A 96 -14.20 17.07 3.83
N THR A 97 -13.96 17.52 2.61
CA THR A 97 -13.97 18.95 2.25
C THR A 97 -15.25 19.39 1.54
N GLY A 98 -16.00 18.45 0.96
CA GLY A 98 -17.14 18.76 0.14
C GLY A 98 -17.81 17.55 -0.47
N VAL A 99 -18.64 17.81 -1.48
CA VAL A 99 -19.46 16.80 -2.15
C VAL A 99 -19.55 17.12 -3.63
N GLN A 100 -19.48 16.08 -4.45
CA GLN A 100 -19.87 16.13 -5.85
C GLN A 100 -21.22 15.44 -6.05
N TYR A 101 -22.08 16.07 -6.82
CA TYR A 101 -23.37 15.54 -7.26
C TYR A 101 -23.32 15.28 -8.76
N ASN A 102 -23.94 14.18 -9.20
CA ASN A 102 -24.07 13.82 -10.60
C ASN A 102 -25.53 13.95 -11.04
N THR A 103 -25.76 14.79 -12.04
CA THR A 103 -27.05 15.16 -12.59
C THR A 103 -27.28 14.59 -14.01
N THR A 104 -26.45 13.65 -14.45
CA THR A 104 -26.52 13.07 -15.80
C THR A 104 -27.94 12.64 -16.17
N GLY A 105 -28.40 13.05 -17.35
CA GLY A 105 -29.72 12.66 -17.86
C GLY A 105 -30.89 13.48 -17.32
N ILE A 106 -30.63 14.59 -16.61
CA ILE A 106 -31.64 15.55 -16.20
C ILE A 106 -31.29 16.92 -16.78
N ASP A 107 -32.24 17.51 -17.50
CA ASP A 107 -32.11 18.86 -18.06
C ASP A 107 -32.50 19.89 -17.00
N PHE A 108 -31.53 20.70 -16.59
CA PHE A 108 -31.70 21.76 -15.60
C PHE A 108 -31.63 23.13 -16.23
N VAL A 109 -32.42 24.06 -15.69
CA VAL A 109 -32.28 25.50 -15.91
C VAL A 109 -31.60 26.09 -14.69
N GLU A 110 -30.50 26.79 -14.90
CA GLU A 110 -29.74 27.46 -13.86
C GLU A 110 -30.37 28.83 -13.54
N ASP A 111 -30.62 29.06 -12.26
CA ASP A 111 -31.09 30.33 -11.69
C ASP A 111 -30.19 30.75 -10.52
N THR A 112 -30.21 32.02 -10.16
CA THR A 112 -29.59 32.49 -8.91
C THR A 112 -30.34 31.95 -7.69
N ASN A 113 -29.61 31.41 -6.73
CA ASN A 113 -30.14 31.01 -5.43
C ASN A 113 -29.95 32.15 -4.41
N SER A 114 -31.05 32.81 -4.03
CA SER A 114 -31.03 33.89 -3.03
C SER A 114 -30.73 33.40 -1.60
N LEU A 115 -30.86 32.10 -1.34
CA LEU A 115 -30.49 31.47 -0.07
C LEU A 115 -29.04 30.94 -0.08
N GLY A 116 -28.35 31.05 -1.22
CA GLY A 116 -26.99 30.54 -1.41
C GLY A 116 -25.92 31.36 -0.68
N GLY A 117 -24.80 30.73 -0.35
CA GLY A 117 -23.65 31.37 0.26
C GLY A 117 -22.73 30.41 1.03
N GLY A 118 -21.52 30.88 1.31
CA GLY A 118 -20.56 30.23 2.22
C GLY A 118 -19.77 29.06 1.64
N CYS A 119 -19.92 28.75 0.34
CA CYS A 119 -19.12 27.70 -0.29
C CYS A 119 -17.74 28.25 -0.68
N LEU A 120 -16.70 27.48 -0.38
CA LEU A 120 -15.32 27.79 -0.80
C LEU A 120 -15.13 27.49 -2.28
N THR A 121 -15.76 26.42 -2.75
CA THR A 121 -15.92 26.05 -4.16
C THR A 121 -17.41 25.91 -4.42
N ASP A 122 -17.90 26.56 -5.47
CA ASP A 122 -19.28 26.49 -5.92
C ASP A 122 -19.29 26.36 -7.44
N GLU A 123 -19.05 25.13 -7.91
CA GLU A 123 -18.95 24.82 -9.34
C GLU A 123 -20.18 24.06 -9.78
N VAL A 124 -21.13 24.77 -10.39
CA VAL A 124 -22.34 24.19 -10.95
C VAL A 124 -22.15 24.08 -12.46
N THR A 125 -21.72 22.90 -12.92
CA THR A 125 -21.51 22.63 -14.35
C THR A 125 -22.02 21.24 -14.67
N PRO A 126 -23.35 21.08 -14.87
CA PRO A 126 -23.94 19.78 -15.18
C PRO A 126 -23.18 19.04 -16.30
N PRO A 127 -22.95 17.73 -16.17
CA PRO A 127 -23.61 16.84 -15.23
C PRO A 127 -22.96 16.76 -13.84
N ILE A 128 -21.91 17.54 -13.53
CA ILE A 128 -21.20 17.46 -12.24
C ILE A 128 -21.30 18.79 -11.50
N VAL A 129 -21.86 18.74 -10.29
CA VAL A 129 -21.94 19.90 -9.40
C VAL A 129 -21.04 19.65 -8.19
N SER A 130 -20.07 20.53 -7.95
CA SER A 130 -19.09 20.41 -6.86
C SER A 130 -19.22 21.57 -5.88
N VAL A 131 -19.41 21.24 -4.60
CA VAL A 131 -19.47 22.24 -3.53
C VAL A 131 -18.56 21.85 -2.36
N THR A 132 -17.78 22.82 -1.85
CA THR A 132 -16.87 22.62 -0.70
C THR A 132 -17.11 23.66 0.38
N GLY A 133 -16.73 23.32 1.61
CA GLY A 133 -16.98 24.12 2.81
C GLY A 133 -17.97 23.46 3.76
N ILE A 134 -18.15 24.02 4.96
CA ILE A 134 -19.08 23.50 5.97
C ILE A 134 -20.32 24.38 6.03
N GLY A 135 -21.50 23.76 6.01
CA GLY A 135 -22.79 24.43 6.08
C GLY A 135 -23.12 25.28 4.86
N CYS A 136 -22.43 25.03 3.73
CA CYS A 136 -22.55 25.88 2.56
C CYS A 136 -23.72 25.48 1.67
N ILE A 137 -24.25 26.46 0.95
CA ILE A 137 -25.33 26.30 -0.03
C ILE A 137 -24.88 26.96 -1.33
N SER A 138 -24.99 26.24 -2.44
CA SER A 138 -24.66 26.79 -3.77
C SER A 138 -25.45 28.05 -4.04
N SER A 139 -24.78 29.05 -4.61
CA SER A 139 -25.35 30.28 -5.16
C SER A 139 -26.17 30.03 -6.43
N THR A 140 -26.15 28.80 -6.95
CA THR A 140 -26.95 28.37 -8.10
C THR A 140 -28.09 27.46 -7.67
N LYS A 141 -29.26 27.69 -8.25
CA LYS A 141 -30.45 26.86 -8.15
C LYS A 141 -30.69 26.19 -9.49
N LEU A 142 -30.96 24.89 -9.46
CA LEU A 142 -31.21 24.07 -10.62
C LEU A 142 -32.71 23.72 -10.65
N SER A 143 -33.42 24.30 -11.61
CA SER A 143 -34.86 24.14 -11.81
C SER A 143 -35.15 23.15 -12.94
N VAL A 144 -36.27 22.43 -12.86
CA VAL A 144 -36.69 21.45 -13.88
C VAL A 144 -38.08 21.77 -14.40
N ALA A 145 -38.33 21.50 -15.69
CA ALA A 145 -39.65 21.71 -16.29
C ALA A 145 -40.70 20.69 -15.79
N VAL A 146 -40.25 19.47 -15.49
CA VAL A 146 -41.07 18.39 -14.94
C VAL A 146 -40.43 17.91 -13.63
N PRO A 147 -41.19 17.80 -12.52
CA PRO A 147 -40.63 17.41 -11.24
C PRO A 147 -39.90 16.06 -11.31
N THR A 148 -38.62 16.07 -10.95
CA THR A 148 -37.74 14.90 -11.01
C THR A 148 -36.77 14.89 -9.83
N SER A 149 -35.95 13.85 -9.70
CA SER A 149 -34.92 13.78 -8.67
C SER A 149 -33.89 14.91 -8.83
N PRO A 150 -33.39 15.50 -7.73
CA PRO A 150 -32.40 16.58 -7.80
C PRO A 150 -31.07 16.13 -8.41
N PHE A 151 -30.65 14.90 -8.15
CA PHE A 151 -29.45 14.29 -8.71
C PHE A 151 -29.65 12.78 -8.73
N ILE A 152 -28.73 12.05 -9.36
CA ILE A 152 -28.80 10.58 -9.45
C ILE A 152 -27.72 9.94 -8.60
N LEU A 153 -26.55 10.57 -8.50
CA LEU A 153 -25.43 10.05 -7.72
C LEU A 153 -24.74 11.16 -6.93
N PHE A 154 -24.00 10.78 -5.90
CA PHE A 154 -23.14 11.70 -5.16
C PHE A 154 -21.87 11.01 -4.69
N ARG A 155 -20.83 11.77 -4.37
CA ARG A 155 -19.62 11.25 -3.71
C ARG A 155 -18.96 12.34 -2.86
N PRO A 156 -18.33 11.96 -1.72
CA PRO A 156 -17.59 12.91 -0.91
C PRO A 156 -16.29 13.31 -1.59
N MET A 157 -15.84 14.52 -1.26
CA MET A 157 -14.51 15.03 -1.57
C MET A 157 -13.67 14.97 -0.30
N PHE A 158 -12.43 14.50 -0.39
CA PHE A 158 -11.56 14.33 0.76
C PHE A 158 -10.10 14.66 0.44
N ASN A 159 -9.30 14.88 1.48
CA ASN A 159 -7.85 14.93 1.41
C ASN A 159 -7.25 14.08 2.52
N ILE A 160 -6.18 13.37 2.18
CA ILE A 160 -5.34 12.59 3.09
C ILE A 160 -3.92 12.67 2.56
N ASN A 161 -2.94 12.86 3.44
CA ASN A 161 -1.55 12.90 3.04
C ASN A 161 -0.97 11.48 3.06
N GLU A 162 -0.43 11.04 1.92
CA GLU A 162 0.13 9.71 1.75
C GLU A 162 1.31 9.45 2.70
N THR A 163 2.15 10.47 2.95
CA THR A 163 3.30 10.31 3.86
C THR A 163 2.86 10.04 5.30
N ASP A 164 1.71 10.60 5.71
CA ASP A 164 1.19 10.40 7.06
C ASP A 164 0.63 8.98 7.23
N VAL A 165 0.03 8.42 6.18
CA VAL A 165 -0.44 7.03 6.18
C VAL A 165 0.74 6.05 6.24
N VAL A 166 1.75 6.23 5.37
CA VAL A 166 2.97 5.39 5.36
C VAL A 166 3.66 5.45 6.72
N ALA A 167 3.83 6.64 7.29
CA ALA A 167 4.43 6.82 8.61
C ALA A 167 3.62 6.14 9.73
N ALA A 168 2.28 6.18 9.64
CA ALA A 168 1.41 5.58 10.64
C ALA A 168 1.38 4.04 10.59
N LEU A 169 1.63 3.46 9.42
CA LEU A 169 1.73 2.01 9.20
C LEU A 169 3.16 1.47 9.38
N LYS A 170 4.18 2.33 9.42
CA LYS A 170 5.58 1.91 9.58
C LYS A 170 5.78 1.02 10.81
N GLY A 171 6.35 -0.16 10.59
CA GLY A 171 6.64 -1.14 11.63
C GLY A 171 5.43 -1.94 12.13
N LYS A 172 4.25 -1.76 11.51
CA LYS A 172 3.07 -2.59 11.73
C LYS A 172 3.20 -3.94 11.02
N ALA A 173 2.40 -4.91 11.44
CA ALA A 173 2.33 -6.19 10.75
C ALA A 173 1.75 -6.02 9.34
N GLU A 174 2.12 -6.90 8.41
CA GLU A 174 1.46 -6.98 7.09
C GLU A 174 -0.06 -7.23 7.26
N GLY A 175 -0.86 -6.62 6.38
CA GLY A 175 -2.28 -6.90 6.25
C GLY A 175 -3.16 -5.67 6.04
N VAL A 176 -4.47 -5.86 6.16
CA VAL A 176 -5.46 -4.81 5.88
C VAL A 176 -5.75 -3.99 7.14
N TYR A 177 -5.61 -2.67 7.01
CA TYR A 177 -5.87 -1.66 8.04
C TYR A 177 -7.01 -0.75 7.59
N SER A 178 -8.03 -0.59 8.43
CA SER A 178 -9.21 0.19 8.05
C SER A 178 -9.71 1.13 9.13
N ALA A 179 -10.38 2.20 8.70
CA ALA A 179 -11.11 3.13 9.55
C ALA A 179 -12.37 3.64 8.84
N SER A 180 -13.38 4.00 9.62
CA SER A 180 -14.66 4.53 9.12
C SER A 180 -14.89 5.96 9.58
N VAL A 181 -15.31 6.82 8.67
CA VAL A 181 -15.64 8.22 8.90
C VAL A 181 -17.12 8.45 8.54
N PRO A 182 -18.01 8.61 9.52
CA PRO A 182 -19.39 8.95 9.24
C PRO A 182 -19.46 10.37 8.65
N ILE A 183 -20.26 10.54 7.60
CA ILE A 183 -20.50 11.82 6.96
C ILE A 183 -22.00 12.10 6.87
N THR A 184 -22.35 13.36 6.80
CA THR A 184 -23.70 13.79 6.46
C THR A 184 -23.61 14.85 5.38
N VAL A 185 -24.37 14.66 4.32
CA VAL A 185 -24.47 15.57 3.19
C VAL A 185 -25.83 16.23 3.23
N ARG A 186 -25.92 17.53 2.96
CA ARG A 186 -27.19 18.25 2.89
C ARG A 186 -27.41 18.85 1.51
N TYR A 187 -28.61 18.69 0.97
CA TYR A 187 -29.08 19.45 -0.19
C TYR A 187 -30.39 20.16 0.13
N TYR A 188 -30.66 21.22 -0.62
CA TYR A 188 -31.83 22.07 -0.46
C TYR A 188 -32.72 21.92 -1.69
N TYR A 189 -34.04 21.93 -1.51
CA TYR A 189 -34.97 21.74 -2.61
C TYR A 189 -36.31 22.41 -2.36
N GLU A 190 -36.99 22.76 -3.45
CA GLU A 190 -38.39 23.15 -3.46
C GLU A 190 -39.24 21.94 -3.86
N ASN A 191 -40.17 21.54 -2.98
CA ASN A 191 -41.05 20.42 -3.27
C ASN A 191 -42.11 20.79 -4.33
N THR A 192 -42.87 19.79 -4.79
CA THR A 192 -43.94 19.98 -5.79
C THR A 192 -45.11 20.86 -5.31
N SER A 193 -45.15 21.22 -4.02
CA SER A 193 -46.11 22.16 -3.43
C SER A 193 -45.55 23.59 -3.29
N GLY A 194 -44.33 23.85 -3.78
CA GLY A 194 -43.68 25.16 -3.72
C GLY A 194 -43.02 25.51 -2.39
N ILE A 195 -42.78 24.53 -1.51
CA ILE A 195 -42.17 24.75 -0.19
C ILE A 195 -40.68 24.41 -0.26
N SER A 196 -39.84 25.38 0.08
CA SER A 196 -38.40 25.21 0.24
C SER A 196 -38.06 24.50 1.54
N THR A 197 -37.25 23.44 1.45
CA THR A 197 -36.78 22.67 2.59
C THR A 197 -35.42 22.03 2.26
N PHE A 198 -34.93 21.15 3.13
CA PHE A 198 -33.66 20.45 2.94
C PHE A 198 -33.78 18.98 3.30
N ARG A 199 -32.81 18.19 2.87
CA ARG A 199 -32.65 16.81 3.31
C ARG A 199 -31.19 16.50 3.62
N ASN A 200 -31.00 15.77 4.70
CA ASN A 200 -29.72 15.16 5.05
C ASN A 200 -29.65 13.74 4.48
N ILE A 201 -28.49 13.38 3.93
CA ILE A 201 -28.10 12.03 3.56
C ILE A 201 -26.93 11.66 4.46
N SER A 202 -27.11 10.68 5.33
CA SER A 202 -26.03 10.16 6.18
C SER A 202 -25.42 8.94 5.52
N ASP A 203 -24.09 8.89 5.50
CA ASP A 203 -23.31 7.81 4.89
C ASP A 203 -22.00 7.62 5.65
N VAL A 204 -21.18 6.66 5.23
CA VAL A 204 -19.87 6.38 5.82
C VAL A 204 -18.81 6.25 4.73
N VAL A 205 -17.66 6.86 4.99
CA VAL A 205 -16.45 6.70 4.19
C VAL A 205 -15.55 5.71 4.91
N ILE A 206 -15.16 4.62 4.24
CA ILE A 206 -14.29 3.59 4.78
C ILE A 206 -12.96 3.69 4.05
N PHE A 207 -11.91 4.04 4.80
CA PHE A 207 -10.54 3.97 4.34
C PHE A 207 -10.02 2.56 4.64
N SER A 208 -9.45 1.89 3.63
CA SER A 208 -8.91 0.54 3.73
C SER A 208 -7.56 0.50 3.03
N PHE A 209 -6.52 0.18 3.77
CA PHE A 209 -5.15 0.12 3.29
C PHE A 209 -4.63 -1.30 3.39
N ASN A 210 -4.19 -1.87 2.27
CA ASN A 210 -3.46 -3.13 2.27
C ASN A 210 -1.97 -2.80 2.47
N TYR A 211 -1.43 -3.13 3.64
CA TYR A 211 -0.04 -2.80 3.99
C TYR A 211 0.87 -4.00 3.74
N GLU A 212 1.78 -3.84 2.78
CA GLU A 212 2.77 -4.85 2.38
C GLU A 212 4.18 -4.27 2.57
N PRO A 213 4.74 -4.34 3.79
CA PRO A 213 6.05 -3.78 4.08
C PRO A 213 7.22 -4.60 3.54
N VAL A 214 6.99 -5.83 3.03
CA VAL A 214 8.08 -6.77 2.72
C VAL A 214 8.96 -6.23 1.59
N GLU A 215 10.14 -5.74 1.97
CA GLU A 215 11.14 -5.20 1.03
C GLU A 215 12.55 -5.31 1.61
N ILE A 216 13.55 -5.32 0.71
CA ILE A 216 14.94 -5.01 1.06
C ILE A 216 15.14 -3.53 0.75
N ALA A 217 15.43 -2.75 1.79
CA ALA A 217 15.81 -1.35 1.64
C ALA A 217 17.27 -1.22 1.21
N ASP A 218 18.18 -1.99 1.82
CA ASP A 218 19.60 -1.98 1.49
C ASP A 218 20.33 -3.28 1.94
N VAL A 219 21.52 -3.53 1.39
CA VAL A 219 22.47 -4.52 1.89
C VAL A 219 23.82 -3.84 2.10
N VAL A 220 24.14 -3.57 3.36
CA VAL A 220 25.34 -2.83 3.73
C VAL A 220 26.51 -3.77 4.05
N ILE A 221 27.72 -3.37 3.60
CA ILE A 221 28.97 -4.01 4.02
C ILE A 221 29.46 -3.32 5.28
N LEU A 222 29.36 -4.00 6.41
CA LEU A 222 29.84 -3.50 7.70
C LEU A 222 31.36 -3.65 7.82
N GLU A 223 31.90 -4.79 7.39
CA GLU A 223 33.34 -5.09 7.37
C GLU A 223 33.69 -6.00 6.19
N GLY A 224 34.96 -5.94 5.75
CA GLY A 224 35.50 -6.73 4.64
C GLY A 224 35.84 -5.89 3.42
N ASN A 225 37.01 -6.12 2.83
CA ASN A 225 37.52 -5.40 1.66
C ASN A 225 37.78 -6.30 0.45
N GLY A 226 37.50 -7.60 0.56
CA GLY A 226 37.70 -8.59 -0.50
C GLY A 226 39.14 -9.03 -0.72
N VAL A 227 40.09 -8.52 0.05
CA VAL A 227 41.49 -8.94 -0.05
C VAL A 227 41.66 -10.26 0.69
N MET A 228 42.18 -11.26 -0.02
CA MET A 228 42.56 -12.56 0.53
C MET A 228 44.09 -12.63 0.59
N GLU A 229 44.66 -12.47 1.77
CA GLU A 229 46.12 -12.51 1.95
C GLU A 229 46.62 -13.96 1.91
N PRO A 230 47.47 -14.34 0.94
CA PRO A 230 47.93 -15.71 0.79
C PRO A 230 48.96 -16.09 1.86
N ASN A 231 48.78 -17.27 2.44
CA ASN A 231 49.72 -17.94 3.31
C ASN A 231 50.26 -19.19 2.60
N TYR A 232 51.56 -19.21 2.30
CA TYR A 232 52.22 -20.36 1.68
C TYR A 232 52.88 -21.24 2.76
N ASP A 233 52.41 -22.47 2.88
CA ASP A 233 53.04 -23.49 3.72
C ASP A 233 54.19 -24.14 2.94
N VAL A 234 55.42 -23.94 3.39
CA VAL A 234 56.63 -24.49 2.76
C VAL A 234 56.79 -26.01 2.99
N THR A 235 56.19 -26.54 4.04
CA THR A 235 56.25 -27.97 4.42
C THR A 235 55.34 -28.77 3.51
N ASP A 236 54.06 -28.39 3.50
CA ASP A 236 53.02 -29.09 2.75
C ASP A 236 52.90 -28.59 1.31
N ARG A 237 53.61 -27.49 0.98
CA ARG A 237 53.61 -26.82 -0.33
C ARG A 237 52.20 -26.42 -0.76
N THR A 238 51.39 -25.96 0.19
CA THR A 238 50.03 -25.47 -0.04
C THR A 238 49.96 -23.95 0.05
N VAL A 239 49.02 -23.34 -0.65
CA VAL A 239 48.66 -21.92 -0.49
C VAL A 239 47.24 -21.87 0.03
N SER A 240 47.04 -21.18 1.15
CA SER A 240 45.72 -20.91 1.70
C SER A 240 45.49 -19.42 1.86
N ALA A 241 44.23 -18.99 1.80
CA ALA A 241 43.85 -17.65 2.20
C ALA A 241 42.38 -17.63 2.63
N GLN A 242 42.03 -16.63 3.44
CA GLN A 242 40.66 -16.40 3.87
C GLN A 242 40.36 -14.91 3.97
N THR A 243 39.14 -14.52 3.63
CA THR A 243 38.58 -13.21 3.94
C THR A 243 37.12 -13.34 4.38
N VAL A 244 36.62 -12.36 5.13
CA VAL A 244 35.26 -12.37 5.66
C VAL A 244 34.59 -11.04 5.35
N TYR A 245 33.38 -11.11 4.81
CA TYR A 245 32.46 -9.99 4.73
C TYR A 245 31.44 -10.09 5.85
N ARG A 246 31.31 -9.02 6.63
CA ARG A 246 30.18 -8.84 7.54
C ARG A 246 29.16 -7.96 6.85
N LEU A 247 27.97 -8.51 6.64
CA LEU A 247 26.90 -7.88 5.88
C LEU A 247 25.68 -7.68 6.78
N GLU A 248 24.86 -6.69 6.45
CA GLU A 248 23.55 -6.51 7.05
C GLU A 248 22.53 -6.18 5.96
N ALA A 249 21.50 -7.01 5.85
CA ALA A 249 20.32 -6.68 5.06
C ALA A 249 19.38 -5.84 5.92
N GLN A 250 19.04 -4.65 5.42
CA GLN A 250 18.10 -3.71 6.05
C GLN A 250 16.81 -3.69 5.24
N GLY A 251 15.66 -3.67 5.91
CA GLY A 251 14.37 -3.72 5.24
C GLY A 251 13.26 -4.12 6.21
N TYR A 252 12.29 -4.86 5.70
CA TYR A 252 11.27 -5.50 6.52
C TYR A 252 11.03 -6.91 5.99
N PHE A 253 11.22 -7.90 6.84
CA PHE A 253 11.24 -9.31 6.49
C PHE A 253 10.28 -10.07 7.38
N ASN A 254 9.28 -10.74 6.81
CA ASN A 254 8.38 -11.60 7.58
C ASN A 254 8.95 -13.01 7.80
N ASN A 255 9.79 -13.47 6.86
CA ASN A 255 10.38 -14.80 6.89
C ASN A 255 11.86 -14.80 6.50
N GLY A 256 12.54 -13.69 6.74
CA GLY A 256 13.95 -13.52 6.40
C GLY A 256 14.22 -13.18 4.94
N ILE A 257 15.41 -13.55 4.45
CA ILE A 257 15.89 -13.26 3.09
C ILE A 257 16.36 -14.52 2.37
N VAL A 258 16.39 -14.45 1.05
CA VAL A 258 16.99 -15.45 0.16
C VAL A 258 18.29 -14.87 -0.40
N LEU A 259 19.39 -15.61 -0.22
CA LEU A 259 20.63 -15.42 -0.97
C LEU A 259 20.60 -16.30 -2.21
N ASN A 260 20.78 -15.69 -3.38
CA ASN A 260 20.86 -16.37 -4.66
C ASN A 260 22.25 -16.19 -5.27
N MET A 261 22.96 -17.30 -5.40
CA MET A 261 24.30 -17.44 -5.94
C MET A 261 24.21 -17.80 -7.43
N LEU A 262 24.89 -17.06 -8.29
CA LEU A 262 24.85 -17.31 -9.74
C LEU A 262 25.51 -18.65 -10.10
N ASP A 263 24.90 -19.43 -10.99
CA ASP A 263 25.51 -20.66 -11.51
C ASP A 263 26.70 -20.35 -12.43
N ARG A 264 27.91 -20.51 -11.90
CA ARG A 264 29.18 -20.24 -12.56
C ARG A 264 30.32 -20.96 -11.86
N ASP A 265 31.49 -20.93 -12.48
CA ASP A 265 32.73 -21.35 -11.82
C ASP A 265 33.23 -20.27 -10.84
N TYR A 266 33.61 -20.71 -9.63
CA TYR A 266 34.10 -19.83 -8.56
C TYR A 266 35.61 -19.96 -8.41
N ASN A 267 36.34 -19.25 -9.25
CA ASN A 267 37.78 -19.36 -9.37
C ASN A 267 38.45 -17.99 -9.39
N LEU A 268 39.50 -17.80 -8.59
CA LEU A 268 40.40 -16.67 -8.76
C LEU A 268 41.26 -16.91 -10.00
N VAL A 269 41.32 -15.95 -10.91
CA VAL A 269 42.06 -16.06 -12.18
C VAL A 269 43.37 -15.28 -12.10
N SER A 270 44.49 -15.89 -12.51
CA SER A 270 45.78 -15.21 -12.51
C SER A 270 45.81 -14.05 -13.48
N SER A 271 46.38 -12.91 -13.06
CA SER A 271 46.65 -11.78 -13.95
C SER A 271 47.68 -12.09 -15.04
N SER A 272 48.48 -13.14 -14.86
CA SER A 272 49.51 -13.56 -15.82
C SER A 272 49.02 -14.58 -16.85
N SER A 273 47.98 -15.34 -16.53
CA SER A 273 47.37 -16.32 -17.45
C SER A 273 45.96 -16.71 -17.02
N ASN A 274 45.01 -16.64 -17.93
CA ASN A 274 43.62 -17.06 -17.69
C ASN A 274 43.45 -18.58 -17.51
N SER A 275 44.48 -19.38 -17.82
CA SER A 275 44.43 -20.84 -17.66
C SER A 275 44.85 -21.31 -16.27
N ILE A 276 45.37 -20.42 -15.43
CA ILE A 276 45.83 -20.74 -14.07
C ILE A 276 44.83 -20.12 -13.10
N THR A 277 44.14 -20.99 -12.36
CA THR A 277 43.02 -20.61 -11.51
C THR A 277 43.12 -21.25 -10.14
N ILE A 278 42.63 -20.55 -9.12
CA ILE A 278 42.52 -21.07 -7.75
C ILE A 278 41.02 -21.23 -7.43
N PRO A 279 40.50 -22.47 -7.31
CA PRO A 279 39.14 -22.67 -6.84
C PRO A 279 39.02 -22.25 -5.38
N TYR A 280 37.93 -21.55 -5.05
CA TYR A 280 37.65 -21.14 -3.68
C TYR A 280 36.26 -21.59 -3.24
N SER A 281 36.07 -21.61 -1.93
CA SER A 281 34.82 -21.95 -1.26
C SER A 281 34.20 -20.71 -0.64
N VAL A 282 32.87 -20.67 -0.59
CA VAL A 282 32.08 -19.59 0.02
C VAL A 282 31.19 -20.19 1.09
N MET A 283 31.34 -19.71 2.33
CA MET A 283 30.55 -20.14 3.47
C MET A 283 29.68 -19.02 3.99
N CYS A 284 28.48 -19.37 4.47
CA CYS A 284 27.54 -18.47 5.10
C CYS A 284 27.09 -19.03 6.45
N ASP A 285 27.35 -18.31 7.54
CA ASP A 285 27.16 -18.79 8.91
C ASP A 285 25.70 -18.90 9.35
N LYS A 286 24.84 -18.06 8.78
CA LYS A 286 23.39 -18.01 9.10
C LYS A 286 22.49 -18.55 8.00
N CYS A 287 23.09 -19.14 6.97
CA CYS A 287 22.37 -19.70 5.86
C CYS A 287 21.82 -21.10 6.18
N SER A 288 20.66 -21.43 5.61
CA SER A 288 20.08 -22.78 5.62
C SER A 288 21.02 -23.85 5.07
N THR A 289 21.95 -23.45 4.21
CA THR A 289 23.05 -24.25 3.70
C THR A 289 24.33 -23.46 3.94
N SER A 290 25.19 -23.98 4.83
CA SER A 290 26.37 -23.25 5.30
C SER A 290 27.48 -23.14 4.25
N GLU A 291 27.59 -24.13 3.37
CA GLU A 291 28.52 -24.14 2.25
C GLU A 291 27.76 -23.80 0.97
N LEU A 292 27.95 -22.58 0.47
CA LEU A 292 27.31 -22.13 -0.76
C LEU A 292 28.10 -22.61 -1.99
N VAL A 293 29.42 -22.58 -1.88
CA VAL A 293 30.38 -23.01 -2.90
C VAL A 293 31.47 -23.83 -2.22
N THR A 294 31.84 -24.96 -2.81
CA THR A 294 32.93 -25.81 -2.34
C THR A 294 33.88 -26.09 -3.50
N GLU A 295 35.16 -25.76 -3.32
CA GLU A 295 36.23 -26.02 -4.30
C GLU A 295 35.85 -25.53 -5.71
N GLY A 296 35.36 -24.30 -5.79
CA GLY A 296 35.01 -23.65 -7.04
C GLY A 296 33.65 -24.06 -7.64
N ARG A 297 32.93 -24.99 -7.01
CA ARG A 297 31.63 -25.48 -7.48
C ARG A 297 30.49 -25.01 -6.59
N LEU A 298 29.45 -24.48 -7.22
CA LEU A 298 28.20 -24.14 -6.54
C LEU A 298 27.55 -25.40 -5.96
N ILE A 299 27.28 -25.39 -4.66
CA ILE A 299 26.57 -26.48 -3.98
C ILE A 299 25.06 -26.27 -4.06
N LYS A 300 24.63 -25.03 -3.82
CA LYS A 300 23.22 -24.67 -3.86
C LYS A 300 23.06 -23.22 -4.31
N GLN A 301 22.22 -23.03 -5.32
CA GLN A 301 21.90 -21.72 -5.86
C GLN A 301 21.20 -20.82 -4.83
N GLU A 302 20.24 -21.35 -4.08
CA GLU A 302 19.48 -20.59 -3.10
C GLU A 302 19.74 -21.05 -1.66
N SER A 303 19.92 -20.08 -0.76
CA SER A 303 20.00 -20.33 0.67
C SER A 303 19.26 -19.26 1.46
N TYR A 304 18.62 -19.65 2.55
CA TYR A 304 17.74 -18.78 3.34
C TYR A 304 18.42 -18.32 4.62
N ILE A 305 18.15 -17.09 5.05
CA ILE A 305 18.61 -16.53 6.33
C ILE A 305 17.40 -16.00 7.09
N GLY A 306 17.28 -16.33 8.37
CA GLY A 306 16.20 -15.81 9.23
C GLY A 306 14.84 -16.51 9.04
N GLU A 307 14.83 -17.73 8.49
CA GLU A 307 13.60 -18.52 8.36
C GLU A 307 12.93 -18.75 9.72
N GLY A 308 11.62 -18.49 9.79
CA GLY A 308 10.83 -18.66 11.01
C GLY A 308 11.17 -17.70 12.15
N SER A 309 12.01 -16.68 11.90
CA SER A 309 12.37 -15.66 12.90
C SER A 309 11.30 -14.58 13.12
N GLY A 310 10.21 -14.63 12.36
CA GLY A 310 9.15 -13.62 12.37
C GLY A 310 9.59 -12.30 11.74
N ILE A 311 8.92 -11.22 12.14
CA ILE A 311 9.20 -9.87 11.64
C ILE A 311 10.59 -9.42 12.08
N GLN A 312 11.45 -9.11 11.11
CA GLN A 312 12.78 -8.55 11.30
C GLN A 312 12.95 -7.31 10.43
N THR A 313 13.63 -6.29 10.95
CA THR A 313 13.99 -5.11 10.14
C THR A 313 15.46 -5.10 9.70
N ASN A 314 16.31 -5.83 10.43
CA ASN A 314 17.74 -5.94 10.15
C ASN A 314 18.16 -7.41 10.28
N LEU A 315 18.94 -7.91 9.32
CA LEU A 315 19.47 -9.27 9.31
C LEU A 315 20.98 -9.24 9.06
N PRO A 316 21.82 -9.28 10.12
CA PRO A 316 23.26 -9.37 9.96
C PRO A 316 23.70 -10.81 9.66
N PHE A 317 24.60 -11.01 8.70
CA PHE A 317 25.15 -12.31 8.29
C PHE A 317 26.59 -12.18 7.78
N ASN A 318 27.34 -13.27 7.81
CA ASN A 318 28.73 -13.28 7.35
C ASN A 318 28.91 -14.17 6.12
N LEU A 319 29.71 -13.71 5.17
CA LEU A 319 30.21 -14.51 4.07
C LEU A 319 31.72 -14.69 4.19
N THR A 320 32.16 -15.94 4.34
CA THR A 320 33.58 -16.29 4.39
C THR A 320 34.01 -16.87 3.06
N PHE A 321 35.01 -16.26 2.44
CA PHE A 321 35.65 -16.76 1.23
C PHE A 321 36.99 -17.37 1.63
N LYS A 322 37.29 -18.59 1.17
CA LYS A 322 38.54 -19.27 1.51
C LYS A 322 38.99 -20.22 0.43
N TYR A 323 40.30 -20.46 0.34
CA TYR A 323 40.87 -21.57 -0.43
C TYR A 323 42.04 -22.19 0.33
N ASP A 324 42.34 -23.44 0.01
CA ASP A 324 43.52 -24.18 0.42
C ASP A 324 43.85 -25.16 -0.71
N VAL A 325 44.95 -24.90 -1.44
CA VAL A 325 45.28 -25.60 -2.69
C VAL A 325 46.77 -25.92 -2.75
N GLU A 326 47.15 -26.88 -3.60
CA GLU A 326 48.57 -27.12 -3.89
C GLU A 326 49.21 -25.89 -4.54
N GLY A 327 50.38 -25.48 -4.03
CA GLY A 327 51.12 -24.31 -4.51
C GLY A 327 52.00 -24.58 -5.72
N THR A 328 52.43 -25.83 -5.93
CA THR A 328 53.30 -26.24 -7.06
C THR A 328 52.78 -25.84 -8.45
N PRO A 329 51.47 -25.97 -8.78
CA PRO A 329 50.94 -25.56 -10.09
C PRO A 329 50.74 -24.04 -10.21
N LEU A 330 50.90 -23.27 -9.14
CA LEU A 330 50.61 -21.84 -9.12
C LEU A 330 51.84 -21.02 -9.53
N VAL A 331 51.58 -19.92 -10.23
CA VAL A 331 52.59 -18.90 -10.53
C VAL A 331 52.46 -17.72 -9.58
N SER A 332 53.58 -17.11 -9.21
CA SER A 332 53.58 -15.89 -8.40
C SER A 332 52.92 -14.75 -9.17
N GLY A 333 51.99 -14.05 -8.51
CA GLY A 333 51.25 -12.95 -9.10
C GLY A 333 49.95 -12.67 -8.35
N SER A 334 49.16 -11.75 -8.89
CA SER A 334 47.81 -11.48 -8.39
C SER A 334 46.79 -12.40 -9.03
N TYR A 335 45.79 -12.80 -8.26
CA TYR A 335 44.63 -13.57 -8.72
C TYR A 335 43.37 -12.81 -8.32
N THR A 336 42.38 -12.76 -9.21
CA THR A 336 41.16 -11.97 -9.00
C THR A 336 39.92 -12.68 -9.52
N ASP A 337 38.79 -12.41 -8.87
CA ASP A 337 37.45 -12.77 -9.34
C ASP A 337 36.46 -11.69 -8.86
N SER A 338 35.26 -11.65 -9.45
CA SER A 338 34.14 -10.80 -9.03
C SER A 338 32.90 -11.66 -8.83
N VAL A 339 32.30 -11.58 -7.64
CA VAL A 339 31.13 -12.37 -7.27
C VAL A 339 29.92 -11.45 -7.16
N THR A 340 28.82 -11.84 -7.80
CA THR A 340 27.52 -11.21 -7.61
C THR A 340 26.61 -12.15 -6.84
N ILE A 341 26.00 -11.63 -5.77
CA ILE A 341 25.05 -12.34 -4.92
C ILE A 341 23.78 -11.51 -4.91
N ILE A 342 22.66 -12.12 -5.26
CA ILE A 342 21.36 -11.44 -5.26
C ILE A 342 20.70 -11.72 -3.92
N VAL A 343 20.26 -10.66 -3.24
CA VAL A 343 19.50 -10.75 -2.00
C VAL A 343 18.07 -10.34 -2.31
N SER A 344 17.10 -11.16 -1.88
CA SER A 344 15.67 -10.88 -2.05
C SER A 344 14.90 -11.20 -0.76
N PRO A 345 13.78 -10.51 -0.47
CA PRO A 345 12.91 -10.91 0.63
C PRO A 345 12.42 -12.33 0.42
N ARG A 346 12.33 -13.10 1.50
CA ARG A 346 11.62 -14.38 1.46
C ARG A 346 10.14 -14.12 1.70
N ILE A 347 9.35 -14.34 0.65
CA ILE A 347 7.88 -14.26 0.67
C ILE A 347 7.31 -15.59 1.17
#